data_AF-A0A1J5KXZ0-F1
#
_entry.id   AF-A0A1J5KXZ0-F1
#
_cell.length_a   1.000
_cell.length_b   1.000
_cell.length_c   1.000
_cell.angle_alpha   90.00
_cell.angle_beta   90.00
_cell.angle_gamma   90.00
#
_symmetry.space_group_name_H-M   'P 1'
#
loop_
_entity.id
_entity.type
_entity.pdbx_description
1 polymer ?
#
loop_
_entity_poly.entity_id
_entity_poly.type
_entity_poly.pdbx_seq_one_letter_code
_entity_poly.pdbx_strand_id
1 'polypeptide(L)'
;MKRTRVFLAISAVLVLGGCSDDDNSGVESQSQTSTYKAIDGYLIDADIYVDRNRNGAADSTELLENKTNDNGEFTLEESDKNYPIIIKAIAGQTYDSDKGGRLAEGFEFIAQPGIDIVSPFSTIAFDENLSLDALAGQFNLPSSVVSGDYVHQKSESEYGDSAAQVHALARALTQVIGDSSSSDLINTAQDIKNEIDSDLNAGKDLNKLLYKVGSGGAISTVAMPKTLKEHFLDETFYYVHTNKYQFIDEGIIAVDFYEATQTFTAGSNAPRTSDIQYYTKGFKVGSDNLDEVIYISEDITILVTGYGELGFMTKKDVKNAYTNTYQDAVEADYRGKTYYHFWDDSSVAVVRPSYVELTFSAQGNTVDLTENGLTRTLNWTIQGNDLVVLSALDGNDWTISRTTIASEDFIIFNAGRESNLSVPYFMTEHKALAEAIYSEWTK
;
A
#
# COMPACT_ATOMS: atom_id res chain seq x y z
N MET A 1 -40.71 16.14 -4.89
CA MET A 1 -41.83 15.18 -4.70
C MET A 1 -41.41 13.89 -5.39
N LYS A 2 -41.19 12.75 -4.75
CA LYS A 2 -41.96 12.05 -3.73
C LYS A 2 -41.11 11.73 -2.49
N ARG A 3 -41.72 11.83 -1.32
CA ARG A 3 -41.21 11.35 -0.03
C ARG A 3 -41.77 9.96 0.19
N THR A 4 -40.94 9.01 0.63
CA THR A 4 -41.42 7.81 1.32
C THR A 4 -40.65 7.66 2.63
N ARG A 5 -41.39 7.29 3.66
CA ARG A 5 -41.10 7.41 5.08
C ARG A 5 -41.32 6.03 5.71
N VAL A 6 -40.41 5.63 6.63
CA VAL A 6 -40.66 4.83 7.86
C VAL A 6 -40.80 3.30 7.59
N PHE A 7 -40.21 2.35 8.35
CA PHE A 7 -40.38 2.06 9.78
C PHE A 7 -39.19 1.33 10.46
N LEU A 8 -38.99 1.73 11.72
CA LEU A 8 -38.26 1.08 12.81
C LEU A 8 -39.09 -0.13 13.31
N ALA A 9 -38.46 -1.28 13.59
CA ALA A 9 -39.09 -2.38 14.32
C ALA A 9 -38.13 -2.94 15.38
N ILE A 10 -38.39 -2.55 16.62
CA ILE A 10 -37.86 -3.15 17.86
C ILE A 10 -38.65 -4.42 18.12
N SER A 11 -37.98 -5.53 18.44
CA SER A 11 -38.65 -6.68 19.07
C SER A 11 -37.69 -7.33 20.08
N ALA A 12 -37.86 -6.93 21.33
CA ALA A 12 -37.42 -7.68 22.49
C ALA A 12 -38.50 -8.73 22.83
N VAL A 13 -38.11 -10.00 22.95
CA VAL A 13 -38.92 -11.02 23.65
C VAL A 13 -38.00 -11.77 24.60
N LEU A 14 -38.19 -11.49 25.89
CA LEU A 14 -37.79 -12.35 27.01
C LEU A 14 -38.93 -13.36 27.24
N VAL A 15 -38.62 -14.65 27.26
CA VAL A 15 -39.40 -15.66 28.00
C VAL A 15 -38.42 -16.55 28.75
N LEU A 16 -38.63 -16.61 30.07
CA LEU A 16 -37.97 -17.51 31.03
C LEU A 16 -38.70 -18.85 31.11
N GLY A 17 -37.93 -19.94 31.24
CA GLY A 17 -38.22 -21.03 32.18
C GLY A 17 -38.57 -22.42 31.62
N GLY A 18 -37.86 -23.45 32.11
CA GLY A 18 -38.42 -24.81 32.30
C GLY A 18 -37.60 -25.98 31.76
N CYS A 19 -37.09 -26.80 32.67
CA CYS A 19 -36.29 -28.03 32.50
C CYS A 19 -37.07 -29.21 31.88
N SER A 20 -36.39 -30.16 31.20
CA SER A 20 -36.47 -31.63 31.40
C SER A 20 -36.22 -32.46 30.11
N ASP A 21 -35.19 -33.31 30.20
CA ASP A 21 -34.89 -34.60 29.55
C ASP A 21 -34.82 -34.85 28.02
N ASP A 22 -33.72 -35.56 27.73
CA ASP A 22 -33.40 -36.55 26.70
C ASP A 22 -32.99 -36.15 25.27
N ASP A 23 -31.69 -36.39 25.05
CA ASP A 23 -31.06 -37.02 23.89
C ASP A 23 -31.24 -36.40 22.51
N ASN A 24 -30.24 -35.58 22.13
CA ASN A 24 -29.26 -35.89 21.09
C ASN A 24 -28.59 -34.58 20.67
N SER A 25 -27.67 -34.07 21.50
CA SER A 25 -26.86 -32.91 21.13
C SER A 25 -25.82 -33.35 20.10
N GLY A 26 -26.15 -33.16 18.82
CA GLY A 26 -25.13 -32.89 17.82
C GLY A 26 -24.36 -31.67 18.30
N VAL A 27 -23.17 -31.90 18.85
CA VAL A 27 -22.23 -30.84 19.19
C VAL A 27 -21.81 -30.22 17.87
N GLU A 28 -22.46 -29.12 17.48
CA GLU A 28 -21.81 -28.16 16.60
C GLU A 28 -20.58 -27.69 17.36
N SER A 29 -19.43 -28.25 16.97
CA SER A 29 -18.14 -27.83 17.46
C SER A 29 -17.96 -26.39 17.01
N GLN A 30 -18.26 -25.42 17.87
CA GLN A 30 -17.79 -24.05 17.70
C GLN A 30 -16.27 -24.16 17.55
N SER A 31 -15.75 -23.89 16.35
CA SER A 31 -14.30 -23.85 16.18
C SER A 31 -13.78 -22.72 17.07
N GLN A 32 -12.88 -23.07 17.98
CA GLN A 32 -12.25 -22.09 18.85
C GLN A 32 -11.14 -21.44 18.04
N THR A 33 -11.29 -20.15 17.76
CA THR A 33 -10.28 -19.36 17.06
C THR A 33 -9.58 -18.41 18.03
N SER A 34 -8.28 -18.14 17.83
CA SER A 34 -7.58 -17.03 18.50
C SER A 34 -7.25 -15.93 17.51
N THR A 35 -7.31 -14.68 17.99
CA THR A 35 -6.85 -13.51 17.25
C THR A 35 -5.35 -13.30 17.44
N TYR A 36 -4.66 -13.00 16.36
CA TYR A 36 -3.25 -12.66 16.27
C TYR A 36 -3.11 -11.30 15.57
N LYS A 37 -1.95 -10.65 15.71
CA LYS A 37 -1.62 -9.39 15.02
C LYS A 37 -0.25 -9.42 14.38
N ALA A 38 -0.12 -8.77 13.24
CA ALA A 38 1.14 -8.49 12.57
C ALA A 38 1.51 -7.01 12.71
N ILE A 39 2.64 -6.72 13.36
CA ILE A 39 3.01 -5.36 13.78
C ILE A 39 4.47 -5.01 13.45
N ASP A 40 4.65 -4.04 12.56
CA ASP A 40 5.70 -3.01 12.52
C ASP A 40 5.02 -1.65 12.83
N GLY A 41 4.37 -1.05 11.84
CA GLY A 41 2.99 -0.55 11.99
C GLY A 41 1.99 -1.69 11.78
N TYR A 42 0.68 -1.44 11.78
CA TYR A 42 -0.26 -2.50 11.39
C TYR A 42 0.00 -2.92 9.93
N LEU A 43 0.35 -4.19 9.73
CA LEU A 43 0.59 -4.74 8.40
C LEU A 43 -0.72 -5.23 7.81
N ILE A 44 -1.18 -4.61 6.73
CA ILE A 44 -2.50 -4.85 6.15
C ILE A 44 -2.33 -5.55 4.80
N ASP A 45 -3.18 -6.53 4.51
CA ASP A 45 -3.08 -7.41 3.33
C ASP A 45 -1.73 -8.16 3.25
N ALA A 46 -1.17 -8.52 4.40
CA ALA A 46 -0.02 -9.42 4.49
C ALA A 46 -0.47 -10.88 4.39
N ASP A 47 0.36 -11.71 3.77
CA ASP A 47 0.11 -13.15 3.68
C ASP A 47 0.46 -13.85 4.99
N ILE A 48 -0.32 -14.85 5.34
CA ILE A 48 -0.22 -15.56 6.62
C ILE A 48 0.11 -17.03 6.35
N TYR A 49 1.16 -17.52 6.98
CA TYR A 49 1.62 -18.90 6.87
C TYR A 49 1.69 -19.53 8.26
N VAL A 50 1.22 -20.77 8.35
CA VAL A 50 1.40 -21.60 9.55
C VAL A 50 2.50 -22.62 9.25
N ASP A 51 3.67 -22.46 9.87
CA ASP A 51 4.84 -23.33 9.65
C ASP A 51 4.64 -24.70 10.32
N ARG A 52 3.79 -25.51 9.70
CA ARG A 52 3.36 -26.83 10.20
C ARG A 52 4.52 -27.82 10.15
N ASN A 53 5.44 -27.65 9.20
CA ASN A 53 6.59 -28.51 9.02
C ASN A 53 7.81 -28.09 9.87
N ARG A 54 7.79 -26.88 10.45
CA ARG A 54 8.79 -26.30 11.37
C ARG A 54 10.15 -26.05 10.73
N ASN A 55 10.17 -25.66 9.45
CA ASN A 55 11.39 -25.31 8.74
C ASN A 55 11.74 -23.82 8.82
N GLY A 56 10.86 -22.99 9.40
CA GLY A 56 11.03 -21.55 9.50
C GLY A 56 10.87 -20.81 8.17
N ALA A 57 10.19 -21.39 7.17
CA ALA A 57 10.02 -20.80 5.85
C ALA A 57 8.53 -20.69 5.44
N ALA A 58 8.20 -19.63 4.71
CA ALA A 58 6.86 -19.41 4.18
C ALA A 58 6.57 -20.32 2.97
N ASP A 59 6.18 -21.58 3.21
CA ASP A 59 5.87 -22.55 2.16
C ASP A 59 4.47 -22.36 1.57
N SER A 60 4.35 -22.42 0.24
CA SER A 60 3.05 -22.22 -0.46
C SER A 60 1.92 -23.16 -0.02
N THR A 61 2.24 -24.35 0.50
CA THR A 61 1.25 -25.31 1.04
C THR A 61 0.76 -24.96 2.44
N GLU A 62 1.38 -23.97 3.09
CA GLU A 62 1.10 -23.52 4.45
C GLU A 62 0.43 -22.15 4.50
N LEU A 63 0.24 -21.52 3.34
CA LEU A 63 -0.49 -20.27 3.15
C LEU A 63 -1.96 -20.43 3.54
N LEU A 64 -2.46 -19.49 4.35
CA LEU A 64 -3.88 -19.35 4.65
C LEU A 64 -4.59 -18.54 3.57
N GLU A 65 -5.88 -18.79 3.38
CA GLU A 65 -6.70 -18.07 2.40
C GLU A 65 -6.91 -16.59 2.77
N ASN A 66 -7.00 -16.30 4.07
CA ASN A 66 -7.19 -14.95 4.58
C ASN A 66 -5.86 -14.21 4.69
N LYS A 67 -5.92 -12.89 4.58
CA LYS A 67 -4.81 -11.96 4.85
C LYS A 67 -5.07 -11.17 6.13
N THR A 68 -4.08 -10.43 6.60
CA THR A 68 -4.26 -9.50 7.73
C THR A 68 -5.21 -8.36 7.37
N ASN A 69 -6.06 -7.96 8.32
CA ASN A 69 -7.03 -6.87 8.12
C ASN A 69 -6.42 -5.47 8.39
N ASP A 70 -7.26 -4.42 8.39
CA ASP A 70 -6.85 -3.02 8.58
C ASP A 70 -6.19 -2.73 9.94
N ASN A 71 -6.35 -3.61 10.93
CA ASN A 71 -5.68 -3.55 12.24
C ASN A 71 -4.49 -4.51 12.35
N GLY A 72 -4.05 -5.08 11.22
CA GLY A 72 -3.04 -6.13 11.18
C GLY A 72 -3.51 -7.45 11.81
N GLU A 73 -4.81 -7.61 12.06
CA GLU A 73 -5.36 -8.77 12.76
C GLU A 73 -5.70 -9.91 11.81
N PHE A 74 -5.59 -11.13 12.33
CA PHE A 74 -6.06 -12.36 11.70
C PHE A 74 -6.43 -13.40 12.76
N THR A 75 -7.13 -14.45 12.35
CA THR A 75 -7.54 -15.53 13.24
C THR A 75 -6.94 -16.86 12.84
N LEU A 76 -6.49 -17.63 13.83
CA LEU A 76 -6.04 -19.01 13.64
C LEU A 76 -6.99 -19.99 14.32
N GLU A 77 -7.17 -21.14 13.66
CA GLU A 77 -7.84 -22.30 14.24
C GLU A 77 -7.02 -22.87 15.40
N GLU A 78 -7.69 -23.48 16.38
CA GLU A 78 -7.04 -24.12 17.55
C GLU A 78 -5.93 -25.11 17.15
N SER A 79 -6.12 -25.83 16.04
CA SER A 79 -5.13 -26.80 15.53
C SER A 79 -3.80 -26.16 15.14
N ASP A 80 -3.80 -24.88 14.77
CA ASP A 80 -2.64 -24.19 14.22
C ASP A 80 -1.84 -23.42 15.29
N LYS A 81 -2.39 -23.22 16.50
CA LYS A 81 -1.75 -22.45 17.58
C LYS A 81 -0.41 -23.01 18.09
N ASN A 82 -0.16 -24.29 17.83
CA ASN A 82 1.05 -25.01 18.28
C ASN A 82 2.21 -24.95 17.27
N TYR A 83 2.07 -24.16 16.21
CA TYR A 83 3.06 -24.00 15.16
C TYR A 83 3.56 -22.54 15.11
N PRO A 84 4.81 -22.32 14.67
CA PRO A 84 5.27 -20.98 14.36
C PRO A 84 4.41 -20.34 13.28
N ILE A 85 4.24 -19.03 13.38
CA ILE A 85 3.45 -18.25 12.43
C ILE A 85 4.37 -17.31 11.70
N ILE A 86 4.27 -17.30 10.37
CA ILE A 86 5.05 -16.44 9.50
C ILE A 86 4.09 -15.45 8.83
N ILE A 87 4.42 -14.18 8.92
CA ILE A 87 3.76 -13.10 8.20
C ILE A 87 4.69 -12.64 7.10
N LYS A 88 4.18 -12.66 5.87
CA LYS A 88 4.92 -12.23 4.70
C LYS A 88 4.29 -10.96 4.14
N ALA A 89 5.01 -9.87 4.29
CA ALA A 89 4.68 -8.60 3.68
C ALA A 89 5.15 -8.63 2.21
N ILE A 90 4.22 -8.45 1.27
CA ILE A 90 4.49 -8.55 -0.16
C ILE A 90 4.62 -7.14 -0.75
N ALA A 91 5.75 -6.88 -1.42
CA ALA A 91 5.97 -5.65 -2.17
C ALA A 91 4.84 -5.40 -3.18
N GLY A 92 4.32 -4.17 -3.23
CA GLY A 92 3.21 -3.81 -4.11
C GLY A 92 1.86 -4.40 -3.69
N GLN A 93 1.74 -5.08 -2.55
CA GLN A 93 0.46 -5.58 -2.06
C GLN A 93 0.18 -5.10 -0.63
N THR A 94 1.10 -5.38 0.29
CA THR A 94 0.92 -5.12 1.71
C THR A 94 1.07 -3.62 1.99
N TYR A 95 0.25 -3.11 2.92
CA TYR A 95 0.36 -1.76 3.46
C TYR A 95 0.93 -1.81 4.88
N ASP A 96 1.57 -0.72 5.28
CA ASP A 96 2.06 -0.50 6.63
C ASP A 96 1.45 0.81 7.12
N SER A 97 0.73 0.76 8.25
CA SER A 97 -0.03 1.93 8.75
C SER A 97 0.83 3.15 9.09
N ASP A 98 2.15 2.99 9.23
CA ASP A 98 3.04 4.11 9.51
C ASP A 98 3.35 5.01 8.30
N LYS A 99 3.02 4.56 7.09
CA LYS A 99 3.35 5.28 5.85
C LYS A 99 2.26 5.17 4.79
N GLY A 100 2.25 6.11 3.85
CA GLY A 100 1.31 6.12 2.74
C GLY A 100 1.66 5.07 1.69
N GLY A 101 0.62 4.43 1.15
CA GLY A 101 0.72 3.48 0.05
C GLY A 101 1.25 2.10 0.41
N ARG A 102 1.50 1.30 -0.63
CA ARG A 102 1.98 -0.07 -0.51
C ARG A 102 3.48 -0.10 -0.25
N LEU A 103 3.93 -1.18 0.39
CA LEU A 103 5.35 -1.44 0.59
C LEU A 103 6.08 -1.56 -0.74
N ALA A 104 7.21 -0.87 -0.87
CA ALA A 104 8.09 -0.99 -2.05
C ALA A 104 8.91 -2.28 -2.03
N GLU A 105 9.21 -2.80 -0.83
CA GLU A 105 9.97 -4.02 -0.61
C GLU A 105 9.21 -4.94 0.34
N GLY A 106 9.36 -6.25 0.15
CA GLY A 106 8.75 -7.26 0.99
C GLY A 106 9.68 -7.71 2.10
N PHE A 107 9.12 -8.26 3.17
CA PHE A 107 9.85 -8.83 4.30
C PHE A 107 9.02 -9.90 4.99
N GLU A 108 9.65 -10.69 5.85
CA GLU A 108 9.01 -11.76 6.59
C GLU A 108 9.25 -11.59 8.10
N PHE A 109 8.20 -11.79 8.89
CA PHE A 109 8.29 -11.94 10.32
C PHE A 109 7.87 -13.34 10.73
N ILE A 110 8.52 -13.89 11.75
CA ILE A 110 8.16 -15.18 12.33
C ILE A 110 7.94 -15.03 13.84
N ALA A 111 7.02 -15.82 14.38
CA ALA A 111 6.78 -15.91 15.82
C ALA A 111 6.78 -17.36 16.27
N GLN A 112 7.32 -17.62 17.47
CA GLN A 112 7.23 -18.93 18.12
C GLN A 112 5.77 -19.29 18.43
N PRO A 113 5.43 -20.59 18.57
CA PRO A 113 4.09 -21.01 18.99
C PRO A 113 3.63 -20.33 20.28
N GLY A 114 2.38 -19.86 20.30
CA GLY A 114 1.78 -19.19 21.46
C GLY A 114 2.08 -17.70 21.60
N ILE A 115 2.87 -17.10 20.70
CA ILE A 115 3.01 -15.64 20.60
C ILE A 115 1.94 -15.12 19.63
N ASP A 116 1.07 -14.22 20.11
CA ASP A 116 -0.04 -13.64 19.34
C ASP A 116 0.31 -12.34 18.61
N ILE A 117 1.44 -11.71 18.95
CA ILE A 117 2.00 -10.55 18.25
C ILE A 117 3.20 -10.98 17.39
N VAL A 118 3.00 -11.04 16.08
CA VAL A 118 4.05 -11.31 15.08
C VAL A 118 4.70 -9.98 14.65
N SER A 119 5.98 -9.80 14.94
CA SER A 119 6.68 -8.50 14.80
C SER A 119 8.19 -8.70 14.57
N PRO A 120 8.96 -7.61 14.37
CA PRO A 120 10.42 -7.68 14.40
C PRO A 120 10.97 -8.36 15.67
N PHE A 121 10.34 -8.12 16.82
CA PHE A 121 10.79 -8.69 18.10
C PHE A 121 10.51 -10.19 18.21
N SER A 122 9.36 -10.65 17.73
CA SER A 122 9.07 -12.10 17.72
C SER A 122 10.02 -12.85 16.80
N THR A 123 10.46 -12.20 15.72
CA THR A 123 11.41 -12.76 14.76
C THR A 123 12.79 -12.91 15.38
N ILE A 124 13.30 -11.85 16.00
CA ILE A 124 14.56 -11.91 16.75
C ILE A 124 14.48 -12.96 17.88
N ALA A 125 13.38 -13.01 18.63
CA ALA A 125 13.19 -13.99 19.67
C ALA A 125 13.15 -15.44 19.12
N PHE A 126 12.55 -15.65 17.95
CA PHE A 126 12.58 -16.93 17.25
C PHE A 126 14.02 -17.33 16.86
N ASP A 127 14.74 -16.43 16.17
CA ASP A 127 16.08 -16.69 15.66
C ASP A 127 17.11 -16.93 16.78
N GLU A 128 17.00 -16.17 17.87
CA GLU A 128 17.87 -16.28 19.04
C GLU A 128 17.39 -17.36 20.04
N ASN A 129 16.25 -18.00 19.77
CA ASN A 129 15.62 -18.96 20.68
C ASN A 129 15.46 -18.38 22.12
N LEU A 130 14.96 -17.14 22.18
CA LEU A 130 14.68 -16.41 23.41
C LEU A 130 13.17 -16.27 23.62
N SER A 131 12.76 -16.00 24.85
CA SER A 131 11.42 -15.47 25.14
C SER A 131 11.39 -13.96 24.89
N LEU A 132 10.21 -13.42 24.60
CA LEU A 132 10.03 -11.96 24.48
C LEU A 132 10.40 -11.23 25.79
N ASP A 133 10.15 -11.82 26.95
CA ASP A 133 10.59 -11.29 28.25
C ASP A 133 12.12 -11.15 28.33
N ALA A 134 12.85 -12.20 27.93
CA ALA A 134 14.31 -12.20 27.94
C ALA A 134 14.86 -11.17 26.94
N LEU A 135 14.27 -11.08 25.74
CA LEU A 135 14.66 -10.11 24.73
C LEU A 135 14.40 -8.67 25.19
N ALA A 136 13.22 -8.39 25.74
CA ALA A 136 12.88 -7.08 26.30
C ALA A 136 13.85 -6.68 27.42
N GLY A 137 14.24 -7.64 28.27
CA GLY A 137 15.25 -7.45 29.30
C GLY A 137 16.62 -7.06 28.76
N GLN A 138 17.05 -7.62 27.62
CA GLN A 138 18.33 -7.25 26.99
C GLN A 138 18.35 -5.78 26.57
N PHE A 139 17.23 -5.30 26.03
CA PHE A 139 17.09 -3.93 25.56
C PHE A 139 16.68 -2.94 26.65
N ASN A 140 16.44 -3.40 27.89
CA ASN A 140 15.87 -2.61 28.97
C ASN A 140 14.54 -1.94 28.55
N LEU A 141 13.65 -2.72 27.93
CA LEU A 141 12.31 -2.33 27.51
C LEU A 141 11.25 -3.01 28.38
N PRO A 142 10.07 -2.40 28.59
CA PRO A 142 8.97 -3.07 29.27
C PRO A 142 8.47 -4.27 28.44
N SER A 143 8.49 -5.46 29.03
CA SER A 143 8.06 -6.67 28.31
C SER A 143 6.59 -6.59 27.85
N SER A 144 5.71 -5.98 28.66
CA SER A 144 4.30 -5.79 28.32
C SER A 144 4.07 -4.90 27.10
N VAL A 145 5.07 -4.13 26.69
CA VAL A 145 5.03 -3.29 25.48
C VAL A 145 5.68 -4.03 24.31
N VAL A 146 6.82 -4.70 24.52
CA VAL A 146 7.48 -5.51 23.48
C VAL A 146 6.62 -6.68 23.00
N SER A 147 5.87 -7.32 23.92
CA SER A 147 4.92 -8.40 23.61
C SER A 147 3.51 -7.92 23.31
N GLY A 148 3.26 -6.61 23.37
CA GLY A 148 1.93 -6.02 23.22
C GLY A 148 1.73 -5.29 21.89
N ASP A 149 0.53 -4.74 21.72
CA ASP A 149 0.20 -3.84 20.63
C ASP A 149 0.78 -2.45 20.90
N TYR A 150 2.08 -2.31 20.64
CA TYR A 150 2.81 -1.07 20.86
C TYR A 150 2.38 0.07 19.92
N VAL A 151 1.58 -0.20 18.87
CA VAL A 151 0.98 0.84 18.03
C VAL A 151 -0.18 1.49 18.77
N HIS A 152 -1.09 0.69 19.33
CA HIS A 152 -2.22 1.15 20.15
C HIS A 152 -1.75 1.81 21.46
N GLN A 153 -0.80 1.17 22.16
CA GLN A 153 -0.32 1.60 23.48
C GLN A 153 0.33 3.00 23.47
N LYS A 154 0.76 3.53 22.31
CA LYS A 154 1.23 4.93 22.20
C LYS A 154 0.19 5.95 22.67
N SER A 155 -1.09 5.64 22.51
CA SER A 155 -2.19 6.50 22.92
C SER A 155 -2.54 6.37 24.42
N GLU A 156 -1.97 5.38 25.09
CA GLU A 156 -2.24 5.10 26.51
C GLU A 156 -1.26 5.85 27.40
N SER A 157 -1.77 6.55 28.41
CA SER A 157 -0.94 7.37 29.32
C SER A 157 0.10 6.59 30.10
N GLU A 158 -0.12 5.28 30.31
CA GLU A 158 0.81 4.40 31.03
C GLU A 158 2.03 4.03 30.19
N TYR A 159 1.87 3.89 28.87
CA TYR A 159 2.88 3.30 28.00
C TYR A 159 3.45 4.26 26.96
N GLY A 160 2.85 5.44 26.73
CA GLY A 160 3.15 6.36 25.62
C GLY A 160 4.61 6.43 25.18
N ASP A 161 5.53 6.84 26.06
CA ASP A 161 6.96 6.98 25.73
C ASP A 161 7.62 5.63 25.42
N SER A 162 7.36 4.61 26.24
CA SER A 162 7.91 3.26 26.02
C SER A 162 7.38 2.60 24.76
N ALA A 163 6.11 2.81 24.42
CA ALA A 163 5.48 2.32 23.21
C ALA A 163 6.03 3.05 21.98
N ALA A 164 6.24 4.37 22.05
CA ALA A 164 6.90 5.13 20.99
C ALA A 164 8.35 4.67 20.76
N GLN A 165 9.06 4.32 21.82
CA GLN A 165 10.40 3.76 21.75
C GLN A 165 10.43 2.36 21.13
N VAL A 166 9.59 1.45 21.62
CA VAL A 166 9.47 0.08 21.08
C VAL A 166 9.09 0.13 19.60
N HIS A 167 8.14 0.98 19.24
CA HIS A 167 7.72 1.16 17.86
C HIS A 167 8.83 1.77 16.97
N ALA A 168 9.57 2.77 17.46
CA ALA A 168 10.72 3.30 16.72
C ALA A 168 11.80 2.23 16.47
N LEU A 169 12.03 1.36 17.44
CA LEU A 169 12.95 0.25 17.29
C LEU A 169 12.41 -0.81 16.30
N ALA A 170 11.12 -1.16 16.36
CA ALA A 170 10.49 -2.08 15.42
C ALA A 170 10.71 -1.64 13.95
N ARG A 171 10.37 -0.39 13.62
CA ARG A 171 10.54 0.18 12.26
C ARG A 171 11.98 0.15 11.76
N ALA A 172 12.93 0.32 12.68
CA ALA A 172 14.35 0.25 12.35
C ALA A 172 14.80 -1.20 12.13
N LEU A 173 14.30 -2.14 12.94
CA LEU A 173 14.62 -3.57 12.84
C LEU A 173 14.03 -4.20 11.58
N THR A 174 12.82 -3.83 11.15
CA THR A 174 12.22 -4.31 9.89
C THR A 174 13.15 -4.10 8.69
N GLN A 175 13.92 -3.01 8.68
CA GLN A 175 14.87 -2.71 7.59
C GLN A 175 16.10 -3.63 7.55
N VAL A 176 16.36 -4.40 8.61
CA VAL A 176 17.57 -5.25 8.72
C VAL A 176 17.26 -6.73 8.99
N ILE A 177 16.00 -7.06 9.32
CA ILE A 177 15.51 -8.43 9.44
C ILE A 177 15.46 -9.05 8.04
N GLY A 178 16.37 -9.99 7.78
CA GLY A 178 16.57 -10.63 6.47
C GLY A 178 17.99 -10.48 5.91
N ASP A 179 18.72 -9.44 6.31
CA ASP A 179 20.06 -9.13 5.79
C ASP A 179 21.21 -9.54 6.74
N SER A 180 20.90 -9.79 8.02
CA SER A 180 21.91 -9.92 9.09
C SER A 180 21.97 -11.33 9.68
N SER A 181 23.17 -11.79 10.04
CA SER A 181 23.32 -12.96 10.92
C SER A 181 22.78 -12.63 12.32
N SER A 182 22.11 -13.57 12.99
CA SER A 182 21.32 -13.29 14.21
C SER A 182 22.13 -12.58 15.32
N SER A 183 23.41 -12.95 15.51
CA SER A 183 24.30 -12.31 16.49
C SER A 183 24.67 -10.85 16.18
N ASP A 184 24.66 -10.45 14.90
CA ASP A 184 24.85 -9.05 14.51
C ASP A 184 23.57 -8.25 14.71
N LEU A 185 22.40 -8.91 14.61
CA LEU A 185 21.09 -8.27 14.72
C LEU A 185 20.81 -7.77 16.16
N ILE A 186 21.17 -8.54 17.19
CA ILE A 186 21.06 -8.10 18.59
C ILE A 186 21.93 -6.87 18.87
N ASN A 187 23.18 -6.87 18.40
CA ASN A 187 24.07 -5.72 18.57
C ASN A 187 23.54 -4.49 17.81
N THR A 188 23.08 -4.69 16.58
CA THR A 188 22.45 -3.64 15.76
C THR A 188 21.21 -3.07 16.45
N ALA A 189 20.36 -3.94 17.00
CA ALA A 189 19.18 -3.55 17.77
C ALA A 189 19.54 -2.69 18.99
N GLN A 190 20.59 -3.08 19.71
CA GLN A 190 21.10 -2.33 20.86
C GLN A 190 21.64 -0.96 20.45
N ASP A 191 22.40 -0.88 19.36
CA ASP A 191 22.95 0.37 18.85
C ASP A 191 21.84 1.33 18.38
N ILE A 192 20.86 0.82 17.62
CA ILE A 192 19.66 1.59 17.24
C ILE A 192 18.96 2.11 18.48
N LYS A 193 18.76 1.23 19.47
CA LYS A 193 18.07 1.61 20.69
C LYS A 193 18.80 2.71 21.46
N ASN A 194 20.12 2.67 21.51
CA ASN A 194 20.91 3.72 22.15
C ASN A 194 20.70 5.08 21.47
N GLU A 195 20.58 5.11 20.14
CA GLU A 195 20.26 6.33 19.39
C GLU A 195 18.83 6.81 19.66
N ILE A 196 17.86 5.89 19.73
CA ILE A 196 16.47 6.21 20.12
C ILE A 196 16.43 6.80 21.54
N ASP A 197 17.14 6.21 22.50
CA ASP A 197 17.25 6.71 23.87
C ASP A 197 17.85 8.12 23.90
N SER A 198 18.88 8.38 23.09
CA SER A 198 19.50 9.71 22.95
C SER A 198 18.48 10.75 22.45
N ASP A 199 17.72 10.42 21.41
CA ASP A 199 16.71 11.31 20.83
C ASP A 199 15.52 11.55 21.77
N LEU A 200 15.06 10.52 22.46
CA LEU A 200 14.02 10.62 23.48
C LEU A 200 14.45 11.54 24.63
N ASN A 201 15.68 11.36 25.14
CA ASN A 201 16.24 12.21 26.19
C ASN A 201 16.46 13.65 25.74
N ALA A 202 16.67 13.88 24.44
CA ALA A 202 16.72 15.20 23.84
C ALA A 202 15.32 15.83 23.63
N GLY A 203 14.24 15.14 24.00
CA GLY A 203 12.85 15.59 23.87
C GLY A 203 12.34 15.56 22.43
N LYS A 204 12.94 14.74 21.55
CA LYS A 204 12.44 14.58 20.18
C LYS A 204 11.22 13.66 20.17
N ASP A 205 10.33 13.93 19.22
CA ASP A 205 9.15 13.09 18.97
C ASP A 205 9.53 11.90 18.10
N LEU A 206 9.67 10.72 18.73
CA LEU A 206 10.06 9.48 18.06
C LEU A 206 9.08 9.06 16.95
N ASN A 207 7.81 9.50 17.01
CA ASN A 207 6.84 9.20 15.96
C ASN A 207 7.16 9.88 14.64
N LYS A 208 8.00 10.93 14.66
CA LYS A 208 8.41 11.69 13.46
C LYS A 208 9.77 11.28 12.92
N LEU A 209 10.42 10.30 13.54
CA LEU A 209 11.76 9.87 13.22
C LEU A 209 11.79 8.43 12.70
N LEU A 210 12.55 8.21 11.63
CA LEU A 210 12.91 6.90 11.12
C LEU A 210 14.42 6.71 11.26
N TYR A 211 14.82 5.62 11.90
CA TYR A 211 16.22 5.25 12.06
C TYR A 211 16.60 4.30 10.93
N LYS A 212 17.62 4.68 10.14
CA LYS A 212 18.13 3.91 9.01
C LYS A 212 19.49 3.35 9.35
N VAL A 213 19.69 2.06 9.07
CA VAL A 213 20.97 1.39 9.21
C VAL A 213 21.67 1.38 7.85
N GLY A 214 22.76 2.15 7.74
CA GLY A 214 23.59 2.21 6.54
C GLY A 214 24.67 1.13 6.50
N SER A 215 25.42 1.11 5.41
CA SER A 215 26.53 0.16 5.21
C SER A 215 27.56 0.25 6.36
N GLY A 216 27.91 -0.90 6.94
CA GLY A 216 28.83 -0.98 8.08
C GLY A 216 28.20 -0.67 9.44
N GLY A 217 26.87 -0.66 9.56
CA GLY A 217 26.15 -0.48 10.82
C GLY A 217 25.98 0.98 11.26
N ALA A 218 26.28 1.94 10.39
CA ALA A 218 26.11 3.36 10.71
C ALA A 218 24.62 3.72 10.80
N ILE A 219 24.16 4.22 11.95
CA ILE A 219 22.78 4.63 12.16
C ILE A 219 22.63 6.11 11.77
N SER A 220 21.56 6.42 11.05
CA SER A 220 21.17 7.78 10.70
C SER A 220 19.68 7.99 10.93
N THR A 221 19.30 9.22 11.28
CA THR A 221 17.91 9.58 11.53
C THR A 221 17.38 10.44 10.40
N VAL A 222 16.24 10.05 9.83
CA VAL A 222 15.50 10.84 8.83
C VAL A 222 14.07 11.08 9.31
N ALA A 223 13.33 11.98 8.64
CA ALA A 223 11.92 12.17 8.93
C ALA A 223 11.12 10.92 8.54
N MET A 224 10.08 10.61 9.33
CA MET A 224 9.12 9.58 8.94
C MET A 224 8.48 9.91 7.59
N PRO A 225 8.29 8.90 6.72
CA PRO A 225 7.40 9.04 5.58
C PRO A 225 6.01 9.48 6.04
N LYS A 226 5.34 10.31 5.24
CA LYS A 226 3.96 10.71 5.54
C LYS A 226 3.04 9.50 5.47
N THR A 227 2.10 9.40 6.40
CA THR A 227 0.92 8.56 6.23
C THR A 227 0.09 9.05 5.05
N LEU A 228 -0.85 8.23 4.57
CA LEU A 228 -1.78 8.63 3.50
C LEU A 228 -2.53 9.92 3.88
N LYS A 229 -3.03 10.00 5.11
CA LYS A 229 -3.72 11.19 5.61
C LYS A 229 -2.81 12.42 5.57
N GLU A 230 -1.59 12.32 6.09
CA GLU A 230 -0.63 13.43 6.11
C GLU A 230 -0.16 13.85 4.71
N HIS A 231 -0.18 12.93 3.74
CA HIS A 231 0.12 13.25 2.34
C HIS A 231 -0.93 14.19 1.72
N PHE A 232 -2.21 13.98 2.07
CA PHE A 232 -3.32 14.79 1.56
C PHE A 232 -3.62 16.03 2.41
N LEU A 233 -3.44 15.97 3.73
CA LEU A 233 -3.93 17.00 4.65
C LEU A 233 -3.38 18.39 4.33
N ASP A 234 -4.29 19.36 4.23
CA ASP A 234 -4.01 20.78 3.97
C ASP A 234 -3.31 21.04 2.62
N GLU A 235 -3.47 20.13 1.66
CA GLU A 235 -2.91 20.21 0.31
C GLU A 235 -4.02 20.27 -0.75
N THR A 236 -3.67 20.89 -1.89
CA THR A 236 -4.50 20.86 -3.10
C THR A 236 -3.93 19.84 -4.08
N PHE A 237 -4.76 18.91 -4.50
CA PHE A 237 -4.45 17.99 -5.57
C PHE A 237 -5.36 18.23 -6.76
N TYR A 238 -4.89 17.85 -7.93
CA TYR A 238 -5.66 17.87 -9.16
C TYR A 238 -5.86 16.44 -9.62
N TYR A 239 -7.11 16.00 -9.57
CA TYR A 239 -7.51 14.68 -10.01
C TYR A 239 -7.81 14.68 -11.52
N VAL A 240 -7.35 13.61 -12.17
CA VAL A 240 -7.49 13.37 -13.59
C VAL A 240 -7.92 11.93 -13.82
N HIS A 241 -9.10 11.76 -14.44
CA HIS A 241 -9.57 10.46 -14.88
C HIS A 241 -8.77 9.92 -16.06
N THR A 242 -8.57 8.60 -16.08
CA THR A 242 -8.00 7.89 -17.24
C THR A 242 -9.05 7.23 -18.12
N ASN A 243 -10.30 7.15 -17.64
CA ASN A 243 -11.43 6.82 -18.50
C ASN A 243 -11.76 8.01 -19.41
N LYS A 244 -11.80 7.77 -20.72
CA LYS A 244 -12.04 8.82 -21.72
C LYS A 244 -13.41 9.48 -21.60
N TYR A 245 -14.45 8.72 -21.31
CA TYR A 245 -15.79 9.26 -21.15
C TYR A 245 -15.85 10.20 -19.94
N GLN A 246 -15.36 9.75 -18.78
CA GLN A 246 -15.34 10.55 -17.55
C GLN A 246 -14.45 11.78 -17.67
N PHE A 247 -13.26 11.65 -18.25
CA PHE A 247 -12.37 12.77 -18.47
C PHE A 247 -13.01 13.87 -19.34
N ILE A 248 -13.78 13.51 -20.36
CA ILE A 248 -14.47 14.48 -21.22
C ILE A 248 -15.63 15.16 -20.47
N ASP A 249 -16.36 14.44 -19.62
CA ASP A 249 -17.52 14.96 -18.89
C ASP A 249 -17.10 15.84 -17.71
N GLU A 250 -16.14 15.40 -16.91
CA GLU A 250 -15.75 16.03 -15.65
C GLU A 250 -14.53 16.94 -15.78
N GLY A 251 -13.65 16.64 -16.74
CA GLY A 251 -12.38 17.32 -16.92
C GLY A 251 -11.41 17.09 -15.76
N ILE A 252 -10.70 18.15 -15.40
CA ILE A 252 -9.81 18.18 -14.24
C ILE A 252 -10.58 18.70 -13.02
N ILE A 253 -10.43 18.00 -11.91
CA ILE A 253 -11.02 18.39 -10.63
C ILE A 253 -9.91 18.80 -9.68
N ALA A 254 -9.94 20.02 -9.16
CA ALA A 254 -9.12 20.34 -7.99
C ALA A 254 -9.82 19.86 -6.73
N VAL A 255 -9.05 19.28 -5.82
CA VAL A 255 -9.50 18.71 -4.56
C VAL A 255 -8.62 19.27 -3.46
N ASP A 256 -9.22 20.09 -2.59
CA ASP A 256 -8.60 20.57 -1.37
C ASP A 256 -8.95 19.63 -0.23
N PHE A 257 -7.95 19.07 0.44
CA PHE A 257 -8.13 18.08 1.51
C PHE A 257 -7.94 18.71 2.88
N TYR A 258 -8.86 18.40 3.80
CA TYR A 258 -8.81 18.83 5.19
C TYR A 258 -9.02 17.64 6.12
N GLU A 259 -8.93 17.90 7.42
CA GLU A 259 -9.02 16.89 8.48
C GLU A 259 -10.31 16.04 8.42
N ALA A 260 -11.45 16.66 8.13
CA ALA A 260 -12.76 16.00 8.14
C ALA A 260 -13.63 16.32 6.92
N THR A 261 -13.15 17.16 6.01
CA THR A 261 -13.85 17.52 4.78
C THR A 261 -12.87 17.59 3.61
N GLN A 262 -13.40 17.54 2.39
CA GLN A 262 -12.67 17.97 1.21
C GLN A 262 -13.54 18.89 0.36
N THR A 263 -12.91 19.70 -0.49
CA THR A 263 -13.60 20.61 -1.41
C THR A 263 -13.19 20.35 -2.84
N PHE A 264 -14.17 20.02 -3.68
CA PHE A 264 -13.98 19.78 -5.11
C PHE A 264 -14.33 21.02 -5.92
N THR A 265 -13.49 21.33 -6.91
CA THR A 265 -13.72 22.40 -7.88
C THR A 265 -13.45 21.87 -9.30
N ALA A 266 -14.51 21.62 -10.05
CA ALA A 266 -14.47 21.19 -11.46
C ALA A 266 -14.82 22.35 -12.40
N GLY A 267 -13.89 22.74 -13.28
CA GLY A 267 -14.10 23.82 -14.26
C GLY A 267 -14.52 25.15 -13.63
N SER A 268 -15.56 25.79 -14.19
CA SER A 268 -16.13 27.06 -13.67
C SER A 268 -17.25 26.86 -12.64
N ASN A 269 -17.46 25.64 -12.17
CA ASN A 269 -18.51 25.36 -11.20
C ASN A 269 -18.16 25.92 -9.82
N ALA A 270 -19.19 26.24 -9.03
CA ALA A 270 -18.99 26.60 -7.63
C ALA A 270 -18.38 25.40 -6.87
N PRO A 271 -17.40 25.63 -5.96
CA PRO A 271 -16.83 24.57 -5.15
C PRO A 271 -17.88 23.80 -4.35
N ARG A 272 -17.67 22.50 -4.17
CA ARG A 272 -18.54 21.63 -3.37
C ARG A 272 -17.73 20.98 -2.26
N THR A 273 -18.22 21.08 -1.03
CA THR A 273 -17.59 20.47 0.13
C THR A 273 -18.34 19.21 0.54
N SER A 274 -17.61 18.17 0.94
CA SER A 274 -18.17 16.91 1.45
C SER A 274 -17.31 16.39 2.60
N ASP A 275 -17.91 15.63 3.50
CA ASP A 275 -17.19 14.97 4.58
C ASP A 275 -16.21 13.95 4.01
N ILE A 276 -15.04 13.80 4.64
CA ILE A 276 -14.04 12.81 4.28
C ILE A 276 -13.61 12.01 5.51
N GLN A 277 -13.34 10.72 5.32
CA GLN A 277 -12.72 9.87 6.32
C GLN A 277 -11.52 9.16 5.71
N TYR A 278 -10.35 9.32 6.34
CA TYR A 278 -9.11 8.66 5.91
C TYR A 278 -8.98 7.27 6.51
N TYR A 279 -8.43 6.36 5.71
CA TYR A 279 -8.06 4.99 6.05
C TYR A 279 -6.62 4.75 5.59
N THR A 280 -6.00 3.65 6.01
CA THR A 280 -4.62 3.34 5.60
C THR A 280 -4.50 3.12 4.08
N LYS A 281 -5.51 2.48 3.48
CA LYS A 281 -5.53 2.16 2.05
C LYS A 281 -6.08 3.28 1.15
N GLY A 282 -6.70 4.31 1.72
CA GLY A 282 -7.54 5.22 0.94
C GLY A 282 -8.34 6.21 1.76
N PHE A 283 -9.40 6.75 1.17
CA PHE A 283 -10.35 7.60 1.89
C PHE A 283 -11.79 7.37 1.39
N LYS A 284 -12.77 7.73 2.21
CA LYS A 284 -14.19 7.75 1.83
C LYS A 284 -14.71 9.16 1.80
N VAL A 285 -15.56 9.44 0.82
CA VAL A 285 -16.22 10.74 0.64
C VAL A 285 -17.70 10.60 0.97
N GLY A 286 -18.17 11.29 2.01
CA GLY A 286 -19.56 11.18 2.45
C GLY A 286 -19.95 9.74 2.78
N SER A 287 -20.87 9.17 1.99
CA SER A 287 -21.34 7.79 2.12
C SER A 287 -20.82 6.84 1.05
N ASP A 288 -19.84 7.29 0.26
CA ASP A 288 -19.35 6.54 -0.89
C ASP A 288 -18.45 5.38 -0.46
N ASN A 289 -18.15 4.50 -1.42
CA ASN A 289 -17.19 3.42 -1.25
C ASN A 289 -15.78 3.99 -1.01
N LEU A 290 -14.86 3.13 -0.55
CA LEU A 290 -13.47 3.52 -0.35
C LEU A 290 -12.84 3.84 -1.71
N ASP A 291 -12.29 5.03 -1.86
CA ASP A 291 -11.34 5.32 -2.92
C ASP A 291 -9.97 4.82 -2.48
N GLU A 292 -9.44 3.82 -3.17
CA GLU A 292 -8.15 3.23 -2.86
C GLU A 292 -7.01 4.05 -3.47
N VAL A 293 -5.99 4.30 -2.66
CA VAL A 293 -4.86 5.15 -2.97
C VAL A 293 -3.61 4.29 -3.11
N ILE A 294 -2.91 4.49 -4.22
CA ILE A 294 -1.60 3.92 -4.47
C ILE A 294 -0.62 5.09 -4.57
N TYR A 295 0.16 5.26 -3.51
CA TYR A 295 1.18 6.30 -3.43
C TYR A 295 2.31 6.00 -4.42
N ILE A 296 2.64 6.98 -5.28
CA ILE A 296 3.75 6.87 -6.25
C ILE A 296 4.89 7.79 -5.81
N SER A 297 4.59 9.03 -5.47
CA SER A 297 5.53 10.03 -4.98
C SER A 297 4.81 11.14 -4.23
N GLU A 298 5.57 12.10 -3.68
CA GLU A 298 5.00 13.27 -2.99
C GLU A 298 4.10 14.11 -3.91
N ASP A 299 4.34 14.07 -5.22
CA ASP A 299 3.61 14.86 -6.23
C ASP A 299 2.60 14.06 -7.04
N ILE A 300 2.61 12.72 -6.98
CA ILE A 300 1.77 11.85 -7.80
C ILE A 300 1.21 10.72 -6.95
N THR A 301 -0.10 10.54 -7.03
CA THR A 301 -0.82 9.44 -6.39
C THR A 301 -1.81 8.85 -7.38
N ILE A 302 -1.92 7.52 -7.44
CA ILE A 302 -2.96 6.84 -8.21
C ILE A 302 -4.16 6.61 -7.31
N LEU A 303 -5.35 6.78 -7.88
CA LEU A 303 -6.63 6.59 -7.22
C LEU A 303 -7.46 5.58 -8.01
N VAL A 304 -7.85 4.48 -7.36
CA VAL A 304 -8.93 3.60 -7.82
C VAL A 304 -10.17 4.02 -7.05
N THR A 305 -11.14 4.63 -7.73
CA THR A 305 -12.34 5.13 -7.07
C THR A 305 -13.18 3.97 -6.55
N GLY A 306 -14.04 4.24 -5.57
CA GLY A 306 -15.02 3.28 -5.08
C GLY A 306 -16.05 2.81 -6.11
N TYR A 307 -15.98 3.34 -7.34
CA TYR A 307 -16.76 2.93 -8.52
C TYR A 307 -15.94 2.09 -9.52
N GLY A 308 -14.68 1.76 -9.21
CA GLY A 308 -13.78 0.97 -10.03
C GLY A 308 -13.06 1.75 -11.12
N GLU A 309 -13.01 3.08 -11.04
CA GLU A 309 -12.37 3.93 -12.05
C GLU A 309 -10.95 4.28 -11.65
N LEU A 310 -10.04 4.26 -12.62
CA LEU A 310 -8.66 4.63 -12.38
C LEU A 310 -8.43 6.10 -12.76
N GLY A 311 -7.78 6.82 -11.88
CA GLY A 311 -7.25 8.15 -12.15
C GLY A 311 -5.98 8.40 -11.37
N PHE A 312 -5.42 9.60 -11.53
CA PHE A 312 -4.32 10.04 -10.72
C PHE A 312 -4.55 11.44 -10.17
N MET A 313 -3.89 11.72 -9.07
CA MET A 313 -3.87 13.00 -8.37
C MET A 313 -2.46 13.55 -8.40
N THR A 314 -2.34 14.86 -8.51
CA THR A 314 -1.05 15.54 -8.50
C THR A 314 -1.12 16.91 -7.85
N LYS A 315 -0.05 17.33 -7.17
CA LYS A 315 0.05 18.67 -6.54
C LYS A 315 0.30 19.79 -7.53
N LYS A 316 0.87 19.48 -8.70
CA LYS A 316 1.16 20.47 -9.74
C LYS A 316 -0.15 21.02 -10.28
N ASP A 317 -0.28 22.34 -10.46
CA ASP A 317 -1.49 22.91 -11.08
C ASP A 317 -1.57 22.55 -12.56
N VAL A 318 -2.69 21.92 -12.88
CA VAL A 318 -2.93 21.26 -14.14
C VAL A 318 -3.95 22.00 -15.02
N LYS A 319 -4.77 22.86 -14.42
CA LYS A 319 -6.01 23.37 -15.03
C LYS A 319 -5.80 24.14 -16.32
N ASN A 320 -4.66 24.83 -16.45
CA ASN A 320 -4.40 25.76 -17.54
C ASN A 320 -3.44 25.21 -18.61
N ALA A 321 -2.86 24.02 -18.41
CA ALA A 321 -1.81 23.50 -19.29
C ALA A 321 -1.65 21.96 -19.28
N TYR A 322 -2.49 21.18 -18.59
CA TYR A 322 -2.30 19.73 -18.53
C TYR A 322 -2.65 19.03 -19.81
N THR A 323 -1.62 18.89 -20.61
CA THR A 323 -0.90 17.64 -20.84
C THR A 323 0.25 17.95 -21.80
N ASN A 324 0.44 19.24 -22.12
CA ASN A 324 1.12 19.69 -23.32
C ASN A 324 2.48 20.33 -23.00
N THR A 325 2.94 20.18 -21.75
CA THR A 325 4.34 20.39 -21.39
C THR A 325 5.02 19.04 -21.47
N TYR A 326 5.79 18.86 -22.54
CA TYR A 326 6.43 17.62 -22.85
C TYR A 326 7.90 17.65 -22.48
N GLN A 327 8.38 16.50 -22.03
CA GLN A 327 9.81 16.21 -21.97
C GLN A 327 10.20 15.57 -23.31
N ASP A 328 11.35 15.97 -23.84
CA ASP A 328 11.86 15.37 -25.06
C ASP A 328 12.34 13.94 -24.78
N ALA A 329 11.75 13.00 -25.51
CA ALA A 329 12.16 11.60 -25.50
C ALA A 329 13.50 11.44 -26.21
N VAL A 330 14.41 10.67 -25.62
CA VAL A 330 15.65 10.22 -26.25
C VAL A 330 15.75 8.71 -26.25
N GLU A 331 16.55 8.13 -27.15
CA GLU A 331 16.66 6.66 -27.25
C GLU A 331 17.10 6.00 -25.95
N ALA A 332 17.95 6.68 -25.16
CA ALA A 332 18.45 6.20 -23.88
C ALA A 332 17.33 6.06 -22.83
N ASP A 333 16.21 6.77 -23.01
CA ASP A 333 15.06 6.63 -22.12
C ASP A 333 14.42 5.25 -22.24
N TYR A 334 14.51 4.58 -23.39
CA TYR A 334 13.78 3.34 -23.67
C TYR A 334 14.67 2.13 -23.95
N ARG A 335 15.83 2.33 -24.57
CA ARG A 335 16.69 1.24 -25.05
C ARG A 335 17.09 0.29 -23.93
N GLY A 336 16.80 -1.00 -24.11
CA GLY A 336 17.14 -2.05 -23.15
C GLY A 336 16.26 -2.08 -21.90
N LYS A 337 15.17 -1.31 -21.87
CA LYS A 337 14.27 -1.22 -20.72
C LYS A 337 12.94 -1.93 -20.97
N THR A 338 12.22 -2.18 -19.89
CA THR A 338 10.86 -2.74 -19.94
C THR A 338 9.90 -1.77 -19.28
N TYR A 339 8.79 -1.50 -19.94
CA TYR A 339 7.71 -0.66 -19.42
C TYR A 339 6.41 -1.45 -19.34
N TYR A 340 5.67 -1.23 -18.26
CA TYR A 340 4.36 -1.80 -18.03
C TYR A 340 3.33 -0.69 -18.14
N HIS A 341 2.45 -0.79 -19.14
CA HIS A 341 1.40 0.18 -19.42
C HIS A 341 0.04 -0.45 -19.16
N PHE A 342 -0.85 0.29 -18.53
CA PHE A 342 -2.24 -0.09 -18.32
C PHE A 342 -3.13 1.12 -18.60
N TRP A 343 -4.33 0.88 -19.13
CA TRP A 343 -5.26 1.95 -19.52
C TRP A 343 -6.69 1.43 -19.62
N ASP A 344 -7.63 2.38 -19.71
CA ASP A 344 -9.05 2.08 -19.89
C ASP A 344 -9.37 2.06 -21.37
N ASP A 345 -9.58 0.86 -21.90
CA ASP A 345 -9.89 0.65 -23.31
C ASP A 345 -11.38 0.89 -23.63
N SER A 346 -12.15 1.42 -22.68
CA SER A 346 -13.56 1.75 -22.91
C SER A 346 -13.74 3.11 -23.60
N SER A 347 -14.85 3.23 -24.33
CA SER A 347 -15.33 4.49 -24.89
C SER A 347 -16.58 5.03 -24.16
N VAL A 348 -16.89 4.45 -23.01
CA VAL A 348 -18.08 4.69 -22.19
C VAL A 348 -17.68 4.73 -20.72
N ALA A 349 -18.59 5.09 -19.81
CA ALA A 349 -18.31 5.12 -18.38
C ALA A 349 -17.95 3.75 -17.77
N VAL A 350 -18.31 2.65 -18.43
CA VAL A 350 -17.98 1.29 -17.94
C VAL A 350 -16.51 0.99 -18.26
N VAL A 351 -15.69 0.84 -17.23
CA VAL A 351 -14.25 0.57 -17.35
C VAL A 351 -13.95 -0.73 -18.10
N ARG A 352 -12.89 -0.70 -18.92
CA ARG A 352 -12.30 -1.89 -19.56
C ARG A 352 -10.78 -1.88 -19.37
N PRO A 353 -10.28 -2.34 -18.22
CA PRO A 353 -8.85 -2.34 -17.92
C PRO A 353 -8.04 -3.21 -18.90
N SER A 354 -7.01 -2.64 -19.50
CA SER A 354 -6.01 -3.34 -20.33
C SER A 354 -4.62 -3.21 -19.72
N TYR A 355 -3.75 -4.20 -19.98
CA TYR A 355 -2.38 -4.26 -19.49
C TYR A 355 -1.44 -4.77 -20.59
N VAL A 356 -0.33 -4.08 -20.81
CA VAL A 356 0.71 -4.46 -21.77
C VAL A 356 2.11 -4.29 -21.19
N GLU A 357 2.99 -5.20 -21.58
CA GLU A 357 4.43 -5.13 -21.35
C GLU A 357 5.13 -4.71 -22.64
N LEU A 358 6.01 -3.72 -22.57
CA LEU A 358 6.81 -3.18 -23.65
C LEU A 358 8.29 -3.39 -23.35
N THR A 359 8.89 -4.39 -23.99
CA THR A 359 10.30 -4.77 -23.76
C THR A 359 11.17 -4.31 -24.91
N PHE A 360 11.91 -3.23 -24.70
CA PHE A 360 12.76 -2.61 -25.71
C PHE A 360 14.11 -3.32 -25.80
N SER A 361 14.52 -3.67 -27.01
CA SER A 361 15.80 -4.34 -27.23
C SER A 361 16.98 -3.44 -26.82
N ALA A 362 17.99 -4.04 -26.20
CA ALA A 362 19.27 -3.38 -25.94
C ALA A 362 20.03 -3.04 -27.24
N GLN A 363 19.74 -3.75 -28.35
CA GLN A 363 20.37 -3.56 -29.66
C GLN A 363 19.34 -3.44 -30.78
N GLY A 364 19.53 -2.47 -31.67
CA GLY A 364 18.55 -2.16 -32.72
C GLY A 364 17.29 -1.48 -32.17
N ASN A 365 16.31 -1.23 -33.03
CA ASN A 365 15.13 -0.45 -32.68
C ASN A 365 13.86 -1.30 -32.71
N THR A 366 13.91 -2.42 -32.00
CA THR A 366 12.76 -3.32 -31.81
C THR A 366 12.22 -3.24 -30.40
N VAL A 367 10.92 -3.45 -30.26
CA VAL A 367 10.20 -3.55 -28.98
C VAL A 367 9.24 -4.73 -29.06
N ASP A 368 9.26 -5.59 -28.05
CA ASP A 368 8.30 -6.66 -27.88
C ASP A 368 7.12 -6.12 -27.07
N LEU A 369 5.94 -6.10 -27.69
CA LEU A 369 4.68 -5.76 -27.03
C LEU A 369 3.96 -7.04 -26.66
N THR A 370 3.80 -7.31 -25.36
CA THR A 370 3.11 -8.49 -24.83
C THR A 370 1.80 -8.08 -24.20
N GLU A 371 0.71 -8.69 -24.65
CA GLU A 371 -0.65 -8.45 -24.18
C GLU A 371 -1.39 -9.79 -24.09
N ASN A 372 -2.03 -10.10 -22.96
CA ASN A 372 -2.75 -11.36 -22.75
C ASN A 372 -1.90 -12.62 -23.07
N GLY A 373 -0.60 -12.57 -22.77
CA GLY A 373 0.36 -13.64 -23.04
C GLY A 373 0.78 -13.81 -24.51
N LEU A 374 0.32 -12.92 -25.40
CA LEU A 374 0.71 -12.89 -26.81
C LEU A 374 1.72 -11.77 -27.06
N THR A 375 2.87 -12.11 -27.64
CA THR A 375 3.94 -11.15 -27.95
C THR A 375 4.00 -10.84 -29.44
N ARG A 376 4.08 -9.55 -29.77
CA ARG A 376 4.37 -9.04 -31.12
C ARG A 376 5.65 -8.20 -31.10
N THR A 377 6.61 -8.51 -31.95
CA THR A 377 7.81 -7.70 -32.12
C THR A 377 7.55 -6.59 -33.14
N LEU A 378 7.70 -5.34 -32.71
CA LEU A 378 7.49 -4.13 -33.51
C LEU A 378 8.80 -3.35 -33.62
N ASN A 379 8.85 -2.39 -34.55
CA ASN A 379 9.92 -1.42 -34.62
C ASN A 379 9.51 -0.14 -33.87
N TRP A 380 10.48 0.60 -33.35
CA TRP A 380 10.25 1.91 -32.75
C TRP A 380 11.26 2.95 -33.23
N THR A 381 10.96 4.22 -33.01
CA THR A 381 11.88 5.32 -33.29
C THR A 381 11.60 6.52 -32.38
N ILE A 382 12.54 7.45 -32.29
CA ILE A 382 12.28 8.78 -31.74
C ILE A 382 12.00 9.73 -32.90
N GLN A 383 10.80 10.30 -32.96
CA GLN A 383 10.39 11.25 -33.99
C GLN A 383 9.81 12.50 -33.34
N GLY A 384 10.34 13.67 -33.68
CA GLY A 384 9.82 14.94 -33.17
C GLY A 384 9.86 15.04 -31.64
N ASN A 385 10.84 14.38 -31.01
CA ASN A 385 11.03 14.27 -29.56
C ASN A 385 9.99 13.38 -28.85
N ASP A 386 9.30 12.51 -29.58
CA ASP A 386 8.36 11.52 -29.05
C ASP A 386 8.83 10.10 -29.39
N LEU A 387 8.48 9.13 -28.55
CA LEU A 387 8.61 7.72 -28.89
C LEU A 387 7.50 7.35 -29.87
N VAL A 388 7.83 6.67 -30.96
CA VAL A 388 6.86 6.14 -31.92
C VAL A 388 7.05 4.63 -32.04
N VAL A 389 6.05 3.85 -31.64
CA VAL A 389 6.01 2.40 -31.87
C VAL A 389 5.23 2.14 -33.16
N LEU A 390 5.91 1.63 -34.17
CA LEU A 390 5.39 1.53 -35.53
C LEU A 390 4.33 0.42 -35.64
N SER A 391 3.19 0.75 -36.25
CA SER A 391 2.07 -0.18 -36.51
C SER A 391 1.51 -0.89 -35.28
N ALA A 392 1.62 -0.28 -34.08
CA ALA A 392 1.14 -0.87 -32.84
C ALA A 392 -0.40 -0.90 -32.70
N LEU A 393 -1.11 0.10 -33.28
CA LEU A 393 -2.55 0.32 -33.10
C LEU A 393 -3.33 -0.01 -34.38
N ASP A 394 -3.73 -1.27 -34.56
CA ASP A 394 -4.47 -1.74 -35.75
C ASP A 394 -3.85 -1.29 -37.09
N GLY A 395 -2.51 -1.29 -37.15
CA GLY A 395 -1.74 -0.86 -38.31
C GLY A 395 -1.38 0.62 -38.35
N ASN A 396 -1.78 1.41 -37.34
CA ASN A 396 -1.32 2.78 -37.13
C ASN A 396 -0.17 2.82 -36.11
N ASP A 397 0.65 3.87 -36.21
CA ASP A 397 1.74 4.13 -35.28
C ASP A 397 1.19 4.62 -33.94
N TRP A 398 1.83 4.21 -32.85
CA TRP A 398 1.55 4.71 -31.51
C TRP A 398 2.62 5.72 -31.11
N THR A 399 2.25 7.00 -31.12
CA THR A 399 3.10 8.08 -30.64
C THR A 399 2.90 8.29 -29.14
N ILE A 400 3.98 8.28 -28.39
CA ILE A 400 4.03 8.43 -26.94
C ILE A 400 4.82 9.69 -26.63
N SER A 401 4.11 10.70 -26.13
CA SER A 401 4.66 12.00 -25.76
C SER A 401 4.71 12.13 -24.25
N ARG A 402 5.91 11.97 -23.67
CA ARG A 402 6.14 12.05 -22.23
C ARG A 402 5.84 13.45 -21.71
N THR A 403 4.99 13.56 -20.70
CA THR A 403 4.73 14.84 -20.04
C THR A 403 5.83 15.16 -19.03
N THR A 404 5.91 16.42 -18.62
CA THR A 404 6.79 16.84 -17.49
C THR A 404 6.25 16.42 -16.12
N ILE A 405 5.12 15.71 -16.07
CA ILE A 405 4.53 15.18 -14.84
C ILE A 405 4.93 13.71 -14.83
N ALA A 406 6.07 13.44 -14.22
CA ALA A 406 6.57 12.09 -14.08
C ALA A 406 7.32 12.02 -12.76
N SER A 407 7.28 10.86 -12.11
CA SER A 407 8.29 10.51 -11.13
C SER A 407 9.41 9.73 -11.85
N GLU A 408 10.49 9.41 -11.14
CA GLU A 408 11.60 8.63 -11.69
C GLU A 408 11.13 7.34 -12.36
N ASP A 409 10.14 6.68 -11.75
CA ASP A 409 9.69 5.35 -12.16
C ASP A 409 8.24 5.30 -12.68
N PHE A 410 7.56 6.44 -12.76
CA PHE A 410 6.18 6.52 -13.25
C PHE A 410 6.05 7.64 -14.28
N ILE A 411 5.81 7.26 -15.52
CA ILE A 411 5.74 8.16 -16.66
C ILE A 411 4.28 8.41 -16.99
N ILE A 412 3.85 9.68 -16.99
CA ILE A 412 2.58 10.09 -17.58
C ILE A 412 2.85 10.62 -18.98
N PHE A 413 2.08 10.15 -19.96
CA PHE A 413 2.25 10.48 -21.37
C PHE A 413 0.91 10.66 -22.08
N ASN A 414 0.97 11.29 -23.26
CA ASN A 414 -0.15 11.38 -24.19
C ASN A 414 0.10 10.55 -25.46
N ALA A 415 -0.98 10.22 -26.16
CA ALA A 415 -0.93 9.69 -27.52
C ALA A 415 -0.57 10.79 -28.54
N GLY A 416 0.67 11.28 -28.49
CA GLY A 416 1.15 12.40 -29.30
C GLY A 416 1.03 13.76 -28.62
N ARG A 417 1.72 14.76 -29.21
CA ARG A 417 1.66 16.15 -28.72
C ARG A 417 0.42 16.85 -29.25
N GLU A 418 -0.46 17.28 -28.36
CA GLU A 418 -1.67 18.02 -28.70
C GLU A 418 -1.65 19.43 -28.12
N SER A 419 -2.48 20.33 -28.66
CA SER A 419 -2.71 21.65 -28.06
C SER A 419 -3.91 21.66 -27.12
N ASN A 420 -4.79 20.66 -27.22
CA ASN A 420 -5.98 20.50 -26.41
C ASN A 420 -5.73 19.48 -25.28
N LEU A 421 -6.64 19.43 -24.32
CA LEU A 421 -6.64 18.42 -23.26
C LEU A 421 -6.96 17.04 -23.85
N SER A 422 -6.06 16.08 -23.65
CA SER A 422 -6.29 14.67 -23.98
C SER A 422 -6.24 13.82 -22.73
N VAL A 423 -6.90 12.65 -22.78
CA VAL A 423 -6.80 11.66 -21.71
C VAL A 423 -5.35 11.23 -21.56
N PRO A 424 -4.75 11.37 -20.36
CA PRO A 424 -3.39 10.92 -20.11
C PRO A 424 -3.35 9.40 -19.93
N TYR A 425 -2.20 8.84 -20.25
CA TYR A 425 -1.84 7.45 -20.04
C TYR A 425 -0.61 7.37 -19.13
N PHE A 426 -0.33 6.19 -18.58
CA PHE A 426 0.85 5.99 -17.75
C PHE A 426 1.54 4.66 -17.97
N MET A 427 2.83 4.62 -17.67
CA MET A 427 3.62 3.40 -17.62
C MET A 427 4.70 3.49 -16.55
N THR A 428 5.17 2.34 -16.09
CA THR A 428 6.24 2.21 -15.09
C THR A 428 7.26 1.17 -15.50
N GLU A 429 8.51 1.29 -15.04
CA GLU A 429 9.54 0.25 -15.18
C GLU A 429 9.38 -0.87 -14.13
N HIS A 430 8.58 -0.64 -13.07
CA HIS A 430 8.41 -1.57 -11.95
C HIS A 430 7.25 -2.52 -12.15
N LYS A 431 7.56 -3.78 -12.47
CA LYS A 431 6.57 -4.83 -12.70
C LYS A 431 5.60 -5.00 -11.53
N ALA A 432 6.14 -5.14 -10.31
CA ALA A 432 5.34 -5.36 -9.11
C ALA A 432 4.37 -4.21 -8.84
N LEU A 433 4.79 -2.96 -9.06
CA LEU A 433 3.92 -1.78 -8.95
C LEU A 433 2.83 -1.79 -10.03
N ALA A 434 3.15 -2.14 -11.27
CA ALA A 434 2.17 -2.21 -12.34
C ALA A 434 1.12 -3.30 -12.10
N GLU A 435 1.57 -4.50 -11.70
CA GLU A 435 0.69 -5.63 -11.35
C GLU A 435 -0.17 -5.30 -10.13
N ALA A 436 0.39 -4.59 -9.14
CA ALA A 436 -0.32 -4.10 -7.98
C ALA A 436 -1.48 -3.17 -8.34
N ILE A 437 -1.22 -2.16 -9.19
CA ILE A 437 -2.23 -1.21 -9.64
C ILE A 437 -3.30 -1.91 -10.49
N TYR A 438 -2.88 -2.76 -11.44
CA TYR A 438 -3.81 -3.45 -12.32
C TYR A 438 -4.68 -4.47 -11.57
N SER A 439 -4.10 -5.20 -10.61
CA SER A 439 -4.83 -6.11 -9.72
C SER A 439 -5.87 -5.35 -8.92
N GLU A 440 -5.53 -4.19 -8.35
CA GLU A 440 -6.49 -3.35 -7.62
C GLU A 440 -7.63 -2.88 -8.51
N TRP A 441 -7.29 -2.41 -9.70
CA TRP A 441 -8.26 -1.84 -10.61
C TRP A 441 -9.22 -2.88 -11.23
N THR A 442 -8.85 -4.17 -11.20
CA THR A 442 -9.65 -5.26 -11.78
C THR A 442 -10.41 -6.11 -10.77
N LYS A 443 -10.35 -5.75 -9.47
CA LYS A 443 -11.21 -6.35 -8.44
C LYS A 443 -12.68 -6.02 -8.69
#